data_AF-A0A938UUT7-F1
#
_entry.id   AF-A0A938UUT7-F1
#
_cell.length_a   1.000
_cell.length_b   1.000
_cell.length_c   1.000
_cell.angle_alpha   90.00
_cell.angle_beta   90.00
_cell.angle_gamma   90.00
#
_symmetry.space_group_name_H-M   'P 1'
#
loop_
_entity.id
_entity.type
_entity.pdbx_description
1 polymer ?
#
loop_
_entity_poly.entity_id
_entity_poly.type
_entity_poly.pdbx_seq_one_letter_code
_entity_poly.pdbx_strand_id
1 'polypeptide(L)'
;MKKSGKKDKIPEKIGPKKQEGCSFGWEKLIEMKESKIQFFAGDGFKRLRILDMDEKTKNLHMVCELGRKTWPLHFDKLEELHDKIHEGKIKLIPYEIDRLMPTWGNFITGLFKYLGCESKK
;
A
#
# COMPACT_ATOMS: atom_id res chain seq x y z
N MET A 1 -36.24 36.46 18.22
CA MET A 1 -36.37 35.78 16.91
C MET A 1 -34.97 35.67 16.30
N LYS A 2 -34.45 34.45 16.08
CA LYS A 2 -34.04 33.86 14.78
C LYS A 2 -33.05 34.76 13.98
N LYS A 3 -31.86 34.36 13.49
CA LYS A 3 -31.12 33.09 13.34
C LYS A 3 -29.66 33.45 12.95
N SER A 4 -28.70 32.66 13.45
CA SER A 4 -27.59 31.98 12.73
C SER A 4 -26.87 32.74 11.60
N GLY A 5 -25.55 32.99 11.63
CA GLY A 5 -24.47 32.00 11.71
C GLY A 5 -24.20 31.38 10.34
N LYS A 6 -23.31 31.97 9.52
CA LYS A 6 -22.93 31.44 8.19
C LYS A 6 -21.49 30.92 8.25
N LYS A 7 -21.37 29.61 8.44
CA LYS A 7 -20.12 28.82 8.41
C LYS A 7 -19.68 28.59 6.97
N ASP A 8 -18.41 28.84 6.70
CA ASP A 8 -17.67 28.45 5.51
C ASP A 8 -17.79 26.95 5.25
N LYS A 9 -18.18 26.58 4.03
CA LYS A 9 -18.16 25.20 3.54
C LYS A 9 -16.77 24.91 2.97
N ILE A 10 -15.95 24.22 3.74
CA ILE A 10 -14.77 23.51 3.23
C ILE A 10 -15.30 22.22 2.57
N PRO A 11 -14.91 21.89 1.33
CA PRO A 11 -15.32 20.63 0.72
C PRO A 11 -14.59 19.48 1.41
N GLU A 12 -15.35 18.64 2.11
CA GLU A 12 -14.89 17.35 2.60
C GLU A 12 -14.45 16.51 1.40
N LYS A 13 -13.13 16.29 1.28
CA LYS A 13 -12.59 15.25 0.41
C LYS A 13 -13.14 13.93 0.92
N ILE A 14 -14.04 13.33 0.15
CA ILE A 14 -14.56 11.98 0.39
C ILE A 14 -13.36 11.04 0.27
N GLY A 15 -12.76 10.67 1.40
CA GLY A 15 -11.70 9.68 1.45
C GLY A 15 -12.21 8.35 0.89
N PRO A 16 -11.37 7.56 0.23
CA PRO A 16 -11.78 6.27 -0.31
C PRO A 16 -12.31 5.39 0.82
N LYS A 17 -13.46 4.74 0.57
CA LYS A 17 -14.10 3.81 1.51
C LYS A 17 -13.07 2.77 1.93
N LYS A 18 -12.61 2.81 3.19
CA LYS A 18 -11.79 1.76 3.79
C LYS A 18 -12.55 0.43 3.65
N GLN A 19 -12.00 -0.50 2.89
CA GLN A 19 -12.53 -1.86 2.82
C GLN A 19 -12.33 -2.50 4.19
N GLU A 20 -13.39 -3.10 4.76
CA GLU A 20 -13.33 -3.80 6.05
C GLU A 20 -12.28 -4.93 5.96
N GLY A 21 -11.13 -4.73 6.59
CA GLY A 21 -10.02 -5.70 6.60
C GLY A 21 -8.70 -5.21 6.00
N CYS A 22 -8.68 -4.07 5.29
CA CYS A 22 -7.41 -3.49 4.81
C CYS A 22 -6.68 -2.73 5.93
N SER A 23 -5.41 -3.07 6.15
CA SER A 23 -4.55 -2.43 7.16
C SER A 23 -3.41 -1.61 6.57
N PHE A 24 -3.43 -1.35 5.25
CA PHE A 24 -2.38 -0.58 4.59
C PHE A 24 -2.29 0.85 5.14
N GLY A 25 -1.07 1.27 5.48
CA GLY A 25 -0.74 2.59 5.98
C GLY A 25 0.71 2.65 6.43
N TRP A 26 1.28 3.86 6.51
CA TRP A 26 2.69 4.06 6.84
C TRP A 26 3.07 3.43 8.19
N GLU A 27 2.27 3.66 9.22
CA GLU A 27 2.48 3.10 10.56
C GLU A 27 2.50 1.56 10.54
N LYS A 28 1.63 0.94 9.73
CA LYS A 28 1.62 -0.51 9.59
C LYS A 28 2.88 -1.05 8.93
N LEU A 29 3.42 -0.33 7.94
CA LEU A 29 4.68 -0.71 7.30
C LEU A 29 5.86 -0.59 8.27
N ILE A 30 5.87 0.42 9.13
CA ILE A 30 6.86 0.55 10.22
C ILE A 30 6.76 -0.65 11.17
N GLU A 31 5.55 -0.98 11.64
CA GLU A 31 5.31 -2.13 12.51
C GLU A 31 5.83 -3.44 11.87
N MET A 32 5.56 -3.64 10.58
CA MET A 32 6.06 -4.79 9.81
C MET A 32 7.58 -4.83 9.72
N LYS A 33 8.25 -3.68 9.55
CA LYS A 33 9.72 -3.59 9.55
C LYS A 33 10.28 -3.99 10.92
N GLU A 34 9.78 -3.39 12.00
CA GLU A 34 10.28 -3.61 13.36
C GLU A 34 10.06 -5.04 13.83
N SER A 35 8.87 -5.58 13.53
CA SER A 35 8.49 -6.96 13.85
C SER A 35 9.07 -7.99 12.89
N LYS A 36 9.82 -7.55 11.85
CA LYS A 36 10.41 -8.39 10.79
C LYS A 36 9.39 -9.32 10.13
N ILE A 37 8.16 -8.84 9.95
CA ILE A 37 7.06 -9.60 9.37
C ILE A 37 7.44 -10.03 7.95
N GLN A 38 7.24 -11.32 7.69
CA GLN A 38 7.42 -11.90 6.37
C GLN A 38 6.07 -12.06 5.68
N PHE A 39 6.05 -11.81 4.38
CA PHE A 39 4.90 -12.03 3.51
C PHE A 39 5.34 -12.68 2.21
N PHE A 40 4.42 -13.37 1.53
CA PHE A 40 4.69 -13.94 0.22
C PHE A 40 4.61 -12.87 -0.87
N ALA A 41 5.44 -12.98 -1.89
CA ALA A 41 5.30 -12.23 -3.12
C ALA A 41 3.99 -12.61 -3.85
N GLY A 42 3.62 -11.84 -4.87
CA GLY A 42 2.39 -12.04 -5.63
C GLY A 42 2.25 -13.42 -6.29
N ASP A 43 3.39 -14.05 -6.61
CA ASP A 43 3.52 -15.41 -7.14
C ASP A 43 3.36 -16.52 -6.09
N GLY A 44 3.42 -16.21 -4.79
CA GLY A 44 3.28 -17.16 -3.70
C GLY A 44 4.53 -18.00 -3.39
N PHE A 45 5.63 -17.86 -4.14
CA PHE A 45 6.81 -18.70 -3.97
C PHE A 45 7.90 -18.06 -3.11
N LYS A 46 8.11 -16.74 -3.27
CA LYS A 46 9.19 -16.03 -2.57
C LYS A 46 8.67 -15.35 -1.32
N ARG A 47 9.43 -15.43 -0.23
CA ARG A 47 9.17 -14.61 0.97
C ARG A 47 9.93 -13.29 0.92
N LEU A 48 9.24 -12.24 1.34
CA LEU A 48 9.71 -10.87 1.40
C LEU A 48 9.49 -10.33 2.81
N ARG A 49 10.31 -9.35 3.20
CA ARG A 49 10.06 -8.49 4.35
C ARG A 49 10.54 -7.09 4.07
N ILE A 50 10.02 -6.12 4.80
CA ILE A 50 10.53 -4.74 4.77
C ILE A 50 11.88 -4.75 5.48
N LEU A 51 12.92 -4.33 4.77
CA LEU A 51 14.28 -4.26 5.29
C LEU A 51 14.51 -2.91 5.96
N ASP A 52 14.19 -1.83 5.23
CA ASP A 52 14.43 -0.47 5.70
C ASP A 52 13.40 0.50 5.14
N MET A 53 13.19 1.59 5.87
CA MET A 53 12.26 2.67 5.56
C MET A 53 12.91 3.98 5.96
N ASP A 54 12.93 4.92 5.04
CA ASP A 54 13.45 6.26 5.25
C ASP A 54 12.28 7.23 5.43
N GLU A 55 12.20 7.88 6.60
CA GLU A 55 11.08 8.76 6.94
C GLU A 55 11.10 10.10 6.18
N LYS A 56 12.28 10.57 5.78
CA LYS A 56 12.43 11.87 5.09
C LYS A 56 12.01 11.78 3.63
N THR A 57 12.42 10.71 2.97
CA THR A 57 12.19 10.45 1.54
C THR A 57 11.01 9.52 1.31
N LYS A 58 10.41 8.98 2.38
CA LYS A 58 9.32 7.99 2.32
C LYS A 58 9.62 6.78 1.42
N ASN A 59 10.89 6.43 1.29
CA ASN A 59 11.31 5.27 0.51
C ASN A 59 11.38 4.05 1.40
N LEU A 60 10.95 2.91 0.88
CA LEU A 60 11.09 1.63 1.52
C LEU A 60 11.85 0.64 0.64
N HIS A 61 12.57 -0.25 1.30
CA HIS A 61 13.31 -1.32 0.66
C HIS A 61 12.83 -2.65 1.22
N MET A 62 12.64 -3.62 0.36
CA MET A 62 12.34 -4.99 0.74
C MET A 62 13.56 -5.87 0.55
N VAL A 63 13.57 -7.02 1.21
CA VAL A 63 14.58 -8.05 1.03
C VAL A 63 13.90 -9.40 0.88
N CYS A 64 14.37 -10.21 -0.08
CA CYS A 64 13.91 -11.59 -0.20
C CYS A 64 14.69 -12.52 0.72
N GLU A 65 14.22 -13.75 0.89
CA GLU A 65 14.88 -14.79 1.70
C GLU A 65 16.36 -15.04 1.31
N LEU A 66 16.72 -14.82 0.05
CA LEU A 66 18.09 -14.95 -0.46
C LEU A 66 18.98 -13.73 -0.15
N GLY A 67 18.48 -12.75 0.62
CA GLY A 67 19.23 -11.54 0.98
C GLY A 67 19.30 -10.48 -0.11
N ARG A 68 18.65 -10.66 -1.26
CA ARG A 68 18.63 -9.64 -2.32
C ARG A 68 17.70 -8.50 -1.93
N LYS A 69 18.27 -7.30 -1.84
CA LYS A 69 17.56 -6.04 -1.58
C LYS A 69 16.90 -5.53 -2.86
N THR A 70 15.67 -5.03 -2.76
CA THR A 70 14.99 -4.35 -3.87
C THR A 70 15.53 -2.94 -4.08
N TRP A 71 15.20 -2.34 -5.23
CA TRP A 71 15.31 -0.89 -5.45
C TRP A 71 14.47 -0.12 -4.41
N PRO A 72 14.62 1.21 -4.28
CA PRO A 72 13.73 2.00 -3.43
C PRO A 72 12.31 2.05 -4.00
N LEU A 73 11.31 1.86 -3.14
CA LEU A 73 9.89 2.02 -3.45
C LEU A 73 9.33 3.21 -2.67
N HIS A 74 8.81 4.20 -3.38
CA HIS A 74 8.24 5.39 -2.77
C HIS A 74 6.85 5.12 -2.20
N PHE A 75 6.59 5.53 -0.96
CA PHE A 75 5.30 5.29 -0.30
C PHE A 75 4.13 5.95 -1.02
N ASP A 76 4.28 7.19 -1.48
CA ASP A 76 3.19 7.89 -2.18
C ASP A 76 2.72 7.11 -3.43
N LYS A 77 3.62 6.37 -4.09
CA LYS A 77 3.24 5.49 -5.21
C LYS A 77 2.47 4.26 -4.77
N LEU A 78 2.77 3.74 -3.58
CA LEU A 78 1.97 2.67 -2.98
C LEU A 78 0.58 3.19 -2.59
N GLU A 79 0.47 4.39 -2.03
CA GLU A 79 -0.83 5.01 -1.75
C GLU A 79 -1.66 5.18 -3.02
N GLU A 80 -1.08 5.70 -4.10
CA GLU A 80 -1.76 5.83 -5.39
C GLU A 80 -2.26 4.47 -5.93
N LEU A 81 -1.46 3.41 -5.80
CA LEU A 81 -1.86 2.06 -6.24
C LEU A 81 -2.94 1.46 -5.35
N HIS A 82 -2.79 1.61 -4.05
CA HIS A 82 -3.77 1.18 -3.04
C HIS A 82 -5.14 1.78 -3.32
N ASP A 83 -5.21 3.09 -3.57
CA ASP A 83 -6.46 3.78 -3.87
C ASP A 83 -7.08 3.26 -5.17
N LYS A 84 -6.28 3.08 -6.23
CA LYS A 84 -6.77 2.50 -7.50
C LYS A 84 -7.32 1.07 -7.33
N ILE A 85 -6.72 0.27 -6.44
CA ILE A 85 -7.20 -1.09 -6.14
C ILE A 85 -8.53 -1.03 -5.38
N HIS A 86 -8.62 -0.21 -4.34
CA HIS A 86 -9.85 -0.05 -3.55
C HIS A 86 -11.01 0.54 -4.35
N GLU A 87 -10.72 1.42 -5.30
CA GLU A 87 -11.69 1.96 -6.27
C GLU A 87 -12.07 0.94 -7.36
N GLY A 88 -11.41 -0.22 -7.42
CA GLY A 88 -11.63 -1.24 -8.44
C GLY A 88 -11.14 -0.87 -9.84
N LYS A 89 -10.32 0.19 -9.96
CA LYS A 89 -9.76 0.66 -11.24
C LYS A 89 -8.71 -0.30 -11.79
N ILE A 90 -7.98 -0.98 -10.90
CA ILE A 90 -6.99 -2.00 -11.26
C ILE A 90 -7.18 -3.25 -10.39
N LYS A 91 -6.83 -4.41 -10.94
CA LYS A 91 -6.86 -5.67 -10.19
C LYS A 91 -5.57 -5.84 -9.40
N LEU A 92 -5.66 -6.47 -8.23
CA LEU A 92 -4.51 -6.85 -7.41
C LEU A 92 -3.79 -8.09 -7.99
N ILE A 93 -3.21 -7.94 -9.17
CA ILE A 93 -2.40 -8.96 -9.84
C ILE A 93 -1.08 -8.37 -10.34
N PRO A 94 0.02 -9.14 -10.39
CA PRO A 94 1.34 -8.60 -10.71
C PRO A 94 1.38 -7.84 -12.03
N TYR A 95 0.73 -8.36 -13.07
CA TYR A 95 0.69 -7.76 -14.40
C TYR A 95 0.10 -6.34 -14.40
N GLU A 96 -1.04 -6.12 -13.73
CA GLU A 96 -1.70 -4.80 -13.70
C GLU A 96 -0.89 -3.79 -12.91
N ILE A 97 -0.26 -4.24 -11.81
CA ILE A 97 0.62 -3.38 -11.02
C ILE A 97 1.90 -3.05 -11.80
N ASP A 98 2.50 -4.02 -12.49
CA ASP A 98 3.72 -3.82 -13.30
C ASP A 98 3.51 -2.82 -14.45
N ARG A 99 2.30 -2.73 -15.00
CA ARG A 99 1.97 -1.70 -16.02
C ARG A 99 2.07 -0.28 -15.49
N LEU A 100 1.89 -0.08 -14.18
CA LEU A 100 2.00 1.23 -13.52
C LEU A 100 3.37 1.42 -12.86
N MET A 101 3.95 0.33 -12.37
CA MET A 101 5.24 0.30 -11.70
C MET A 101 6.06 -0.90 -12.20
N PRO A 102 6.77 -0.75 -13.33
CA PRO A 102 7.52 -1.86 -13.92
C PRO A 102 8.51 -2.47 -12.93
N THR A 103 8.61 -3.81 -12.94
CA THR A 103 9.48 -4.64 -12.10
C THR A 103 9.09 -4.74 -10.63
N TRP A 104 8.02 -4.07 -10.22
CA TRP A 104 7.54 -4.04 -8.84
C TRP A 104 6.28 -4.86 -8.59
N GLY A 105 5.58 -5.26 -9.66
CA GLY A 105 4.25 -5.85 -9.60
C GLY A 105 4.17 -7.06 -8.68
N ASN A 106 5.15 -7.96 -8.75
CA ASN A 106 5.18 -9.14 -7.88
C ASN A 106 5.34 -8.78 -6.39
N PHE A 107 6.22 -7.83 -6.06
CA PHE A 107 6.50 -7.43 -4.68
C PHE A 107 5.30 -6.68 -4.07
N ILE A 108 4.76 -5.71 -4.81
CA ILE A 108 3.63 -4.88 -4.36
C ILE A 108 2.37 -5.73 -4.23
N THR A 109 2.11 -6.64 -5.19
CA THR A 109 0.95 -7.53 -5.11
C THR A 109 0.99 -8.38 -3.85
N GLY A 110 2.16 -8.94 -3.52
CA GLY A 110 2.35 -9.72 -2.30
C GLY A 110 2.09 -8.90 -1.03
N LEU A 111 2.65 -7.69 -0.96
CA LEU A 111 2.46 -6.77 0.15
C LEU A 111 0.97 -6.43 0.37
N PHE A 112 0.28 -6.05 -0.69
CA PHE A 112 -1.13 -5.66 -0.62
C PHE A 112 -2.07 -6.83 -0.33
N LYS A 113 -1.76 -8.04 -0.83
CA LYS A 113 -2.49 -9.25 -0.43
C LYS A 113 -2.34 -9.52 1.06
N TYR A 114 -1.12 -9.42 1.59
CA TYR A 114 -0.86 -9.59 3.02
C TYR A 114 -1.63 -8.57 3.86
N LEU A 115 -1.70 -7.32 3.40
CA LEU A 115 -2.39 -6.24 4.11
C LEU A 115 -3.92 -6.24 3.92
N GLY A 116 -4.46 -7.18 3.15
CA GLY A 116 -5.90 -7.31 2.94
C GLY A 116 -6.50 -6.27 2.00
N CYS A 117 -5.74 -5.72 1.05
CA CYS A 117 -6.24 -4.77 0.05
C CYS A 117 -7.07 -5.44 -1.06
N GLU A 118 -7.30 -6.75 -0.99
CA GLU A 118 -8.09 -7.47 -1.97
C GLU A 118 -9.57 -7.14 -1.77
N SER A 119 -10.18 -6.55 -2.79
CA SER A 119 -11.61 -6.23 -2.76
C SER A 119 -12.39 -7.53 -2.76
N LYS A 120 -13.01 -7.85 -1.61
CA LYS A 120 -14.06 -8.87 -1.55
C LYS A 120 -15.19 -8.39 -2.45
N LYS A 121 -15.35 -9.04 -3.60
CA LYS A 121 -16.56 -8.96 -4.41
C LYS A 121 -17.73 -9.61 -3.70
#